data_AF-A0A0W0YMA1-F1
#
_entry.id   AF-A0A0W0YMA1-F1
#
_cell.length_a   1.000
_cell.length_b   1.000
_cell.length_c   1.000
_cell.angle_alpha   90.00
_cell.angle_beta   90.00
_cell.angle_gamma   90.00
#
_symmetry.space_group_name_H-M   'P 1'
#
loop_
_entity.id
_entity.type
_entity.pdbx_description
1 polymer ?
#
loop_
_entity_poly.entity_id
_entity_poly.type
_entity_poly.pdbx_seq_one_letter_code
_entity_poly.pdbx_strand_id
1 'polypeptide(L)'
;MLNEYYLTDDIEEPVLAHAVLSYVTPSISGKQFHELKTGQIHWDAKLDLSGLQAEDARKALLKFIHKQIKNKKYSLLIIHGTESRKNAFPLLKNLINHWLPQIAEVAAFHSANPKDGGINAVYVLLKKIYELPELSRIEKESILIAETKAMERQRRLAEQQGERRLASVKAREHSNQEAQPSPEGELQNSILQHPELNSQRFDGVDSPLNPEPPLNTEARREFDNERRNQEQEKQLRLGHMPKFTNTPRPRGPQ
;
A
#
# COMPACT_ATOMS: atom_id res chain seq x y z
N MET A 1 9.41 5.64 -22.85
CA MET A 1 10.28 6.62 -23.55
C MET A 1 11.72 6.30 -23.15
N LEU A 2 12.66 6.30 -24.09
CA LEU A 2 14.08 6.16 -23.75
C LEU A 2 14.56 7.50 -23.19
N ASN A 3 15.17 7.49 -22.02
CA ASN A 3 15.67 8.72 -21.41
C ASN A 3 16.91 9.20 -22.18
N GLU A 4 17.00 10.51 -22.43
CA GLU A 4 18.26 11.11 -22.84
C GLU A 4 19.16 11.25 -21.62
N TYR A 5 20.25 10.48 -21.61
CA TYR A 5 21.26 10.55 -20.55
C TYR A 5 22.37 11.53 -20.93
N TYR A 6 22.62 12.51 -20.06
CA TYR A 6 23.82 13.33 -20.10
C TYR A 6 24.82 12.74 -19.10
N LEU A 7 25.82 12.03 -19.63
CA LEU A 7 26.84 11.39 -18.81
C LEU A 7 27.94 12.39 -18.46
N THR A 8 28.21 12.54 -17.16
CA THR A 8 29.29 13.38 -16.63
C THR A 8 30.64 12.67 -16.78
N ASP A 9 31.73 13.43 -16.89
CA ASP A 9 33.10 12.90 -17.03
C ASP A 9 33.95 13.12 -15.76
N ASP A 10 33.34 13.62 -14.67
CA ASP A 10 34.01 13.98 -13.42
C ASP A 10 34.30 12.74 -12.56
N ILE A 11 35.51 12.19 -12.74
CA ILE A 11 35.99 11.01 -12.00
C ILE A 11 36.61 11.47 -10.67
N GLU A 12 35.90 11.29 -9.56
CA GLU A 12 36.40 11.59 -8.22
C GLU A 12 37.45 10.57 -7.73
N GLU A 13 37.19 9.28 -7.92
CA GLU A 13 38.05 8.18 -7.47
C GLU A 13 38.50 7.31 -8.66
N PRO A 14 39.69 7.57 -9.24
CA PRO A 14 40.17 6.80 -10.36
C PRO A 14 40.69 5.43 -9.92
N VAL A 15 40.29 4.42 -10.69
CA VAL A 15 40.59 3.01 -10.53
C VAL A 15 41.80 2.61 -11.39
N LEU A 16 42.68 1.78 -10.81
CA LEU A 16 43.89 1.29 -11.47
C LEU A 16 43.58 0.29 -12.60
N ALA A 17 44.53 0.11 -13.52
CA ALA A 17 44.41 -0.82 -14.63
C ALA A 17 44.07 -2.26 -14.20
N HIS A 18 44.62 -2.76 -13.10
CA HIS A 18 44.43 -4.14 -12.63
C HIS A 18 43.21 -4.34 -11.71
N ALA A 19 42.57 -3.25 -11.26
CA ALA A 19 41.48 -3.35 -10.30
C ALA A 19 40.19 -3.92 -10.94
N VAL A 20 39.43 -4.67 -10.17
CA VAL A 20 38.18 -5.27 -10.62
C VAL A 20 37.05 -4.26 -10.46
N LEU A 21 36.26 -4.08 -11.52
CA LEU A 21 35.05 -3.28 -11.48
C LEU A 21 33.88 -4.12 -10.98
N SER A 22 33.09 -3.58 -10.07
CA SER A 22 31.95 -4.26 -9.48
C SER A 22 30.91 -3.24 -9.04
N TYR A 23 29.70 -3.37 -9.56
CA TYR A 23 28.57 -2.51 -9.20
C TYR A 23 27.28 -3.32 -9.24
N VAL A 24 26.38 -3.06 -8.30
CA VAL A 24 25.09 -3.74 -8.20
C VAL A 24 24.07 -2.83 -7.56
N THR A 25 22.87 -2.80 -8.14
CA THR A 25 21.70 -2.13 -7.55
C THR A 25 20.94 -3.11 -6.66
N PRO A 26 20.14 -2.65 -5.67
CA PRO A 26 19.33 -3.52 -4.81
C PRO A 26 18.26 -4.33 -5.57
N SER A 27 18.07 -4.06 -6.87
CA SER A 27 17.12 -4.79 -7.72
C SER A 27 17.59 -6.21 -8.09
N ILE A 28 18.88 -6.52 -7.91
CA ILE A 28 19.47 -7.81 -8.29
C ILE A 28 19.69 -8.68 -7.05
N SER A 29 19.25 -9.94 -7.12
CA SER A 29 19.50 -10.91 -6.06
C SER A 29 20.98 -11.28 -5.95
N GLY A 30 21.45 -11.59 -4.74
CA GLY A 30 22.84 -12.00 -4.51
C GLY A 30 23.26 -13.22 -5.35
N LYS A 31 22.33 -14.16 -5.59
CA LYS A 31 22.55 -15.32 -6.46
C LYS A 31 22.82 -14.90 -7.91
N GLN A 32 21.96 -14.06 -8.48
CA GLN A 32 22.10 -13.58 -9.85
C GLN A 32 23.38 -12.74 -10.02
N PHE A 33 23.74 -11.93 -9.03
CA PHE A 33 25.00 -11.20 -9.05
C PHE A 33 26.21 -12.14 -8.99
N HIS A 34 26.15 -13.22 -8.21
CA HIS A 34 27.20 -14.24 -8.18
C HIS A 34 27.33 -14.96 -9.54
N GLU A 35 26.22 -15.28 -10.20
CA GLU A 35 26.22 -15.85 -11.55
C GLU A 35 26.84 -14.90 -12.58
N LEU A 36 26.62 -13.58 -12.45
CA LEU A 36 27.29 -12.55 -13.26
C LEU A 36 28.80 -12.55 -13.02
N LYS A 37 29.25 -12.55 -11.76
CA LYS A 37 30.68 -12.57 -11.39
C LYS A 37 31.41 -13.79 -11.92
N THR A 38 30.75 -14.95 -11.87
CA THR A 38 31.32 -16.22 -12.31
C THR A 38 31.18 -16.43 -13.82
N GLY A 39 30.53 -15.51 -14.55
CA GLY A 39 30.31 -15.61 -15.99
C GLY A 39 29.39 -16.76 -16.40
N GLN A 40 28.50 -17.19 -15.51
CA GLN A 40 27.49 -18.21 -15.80
C GLN A 40 26.34 -17.66 -16.66
N ILE A 41 26.09 -16.35 -16.56
CA ILE A 41 25.13 -15.65 -17.41
C ILE A 41 25.77 -15.43 -18.79
N HIS A 42 25.19 -16.05 -19.82
CA HIS A 42 25.61 -15.83 -21.20
C HIS A 42 25.30 -14.38 -21.62
N TRP A 43 26.21 -13.74 -22.36
CA TRP A 43 25.98 -12.41 -22.92
C TRP A 43 25.31 -12.51 -24.30
N ASP A 44 24.35 -11.65 -24.56
CA ASP A 44 23.53 -11.64 -25.78
C ASP A 44 24.12 -10.77 -26.89
N ALA A 45 24.93 -9.78 -26.49
CA ALA A 45 25.54 -8.81 -27.39
C ALA A 45 26.85 -8.28 -26.81
N LYS A 46 27.74 -7.89 -27.73
CA LYS A 46 29.08 -7.38 -27.42
C LYS A 46 29.26 -5.99 -28.04
N LEU A 47 29.91 -5.10 -27.29
CA LEU A 47 30.39 -3.81 -27.76
C LEU A 47 31.90 -3.72 -27.54
N ASP A 48 32.62 -3.23 -28.55
CA ASP A 48 34.04 -2.92 -28.45
C ASP A 48 34.22 -1.41 -28.53
N LEU A 49 34.82 -0.83 -27.50
CA LEU A 49 35.14 0.58 -27.35
C LEU A 49 36.65 0.84 -27.40
N SER A 50 37.46 -0.22 -27.58
CA SER A 50 38.91 -0.10 -27.56
C SER A 50 39.41 0.86 -28.66
N GLY A 51 40.30 1.78 -28.28
CA GLY A 51 40.88 2.77 -29.19
C GLY A 51 39.96 3.93 -29.60
N LEU A 52 38.71 3.97 -29.13
CA LEU A 52 37.84 5.12 -29.36
C LEU A 52 38.20 6.28 -28.43
N GLN A 53 37.97 7.50 -28.92
CA GLN A 53 38.01 8.70 -28.08
C GLN A 53 36.84 8.69 -27.08
N ALA A 54 37.00 9.35 -25.93
CA ALA A 54 36.00 9.34 -24.86
C ALA A 54 34.60 9.73 -25.35
N GLU A 55 34.49 10.79 -26.15
CA GLU A 55 33.20 11.26 -26.68
C GLU A 55 32.55 10.24 -27.63
N ASP A 56 33.31 9.63 -28.52
CA ASP A 56 32.81 8.60 -29.44
C ASP A 56 32.41 7.34 -28.70
N ALA A 57 33.20 6.94 -27.70
CA ALA A 57 32.90 5.80 -26.86
C ALA A 57 31.60 6.00 -26.07
N ARG A 58 31.38 7.21 -25.53
CA ARG A 58 30.13 7.59 -24.86
C ARG A 58 28.92 7.48 -25.77
N LYS A 59 29.00 8.05 -26.98
CA LYS A 59 27.93 7.97 -28.01
C LYS A 59 27.66 6.52 -28.41
N ALA A 60 28.72 5.73 -28.63
CA ALA A 60 28.62 4.32 -28.99
C ALA A 60 27.98 3.48 -27.86
N LEU A 61 28.38 3.72 -26.61
CA LEU A 61 27.86 3.05 -25.42
C LEU A 61 26.34 3.27 -25.28
N LEU A 62 25.90 4.53 -25.26
CA LEU A 62 24.48 4.89 -25.14
C LEU A 62 23.66 4.31 -26.29
N LYS A 63 24.13 4.48 -27.52
CA LYS A 63 23.46 3.93 -28.72
C LYS A 63 23.36 2.41 -28.65
N PHE A 64 24.40 1.73 -28.18
CA PHE A 64 24.42 0.28 -28.04
C PHE A 64 23.41 -0.19 -27.00
N ILE A 65 23.44 0.36 -25.77
CA ILE A 65 22.51 -0.02 -24.70
C ILE A 65 21.06 0.19 -25.16
N HIS A 66 20.73 1.36 -25.73
CA HIS A 66 19.40 1.64 -26.26
C HIS A 66 18.99 0.65 -27.35
N LYS A 67 19.90 0.27 -28.24
CA LYS A 67 19.64 -0.74 -29.28
C LYS A 67 19.35 -2.11 -28.66
N GLN A 68 20.09 -2.52 -27.63
CA GLN A 68 19.90 -3.83 -27.02
C GLN A 68 18.63 -3.93 -26.18
N ILE A 69 18.26 -2.85 -25.48
CA ILE A 69 16.96 -2.75 -24.78
C ILE A 69 15.81 -2.96 -25.78
N LYS A 70 15.84 -2.26 -26.93
CA LYS A 70 14.84 -2.44 -28.00
C LYS A 70 14.78 -3.87 -28.53
N ASN A 71 15.93 -4.54 -28.59
CA ASN A 71 16.04 -5.94 -29.02
C ASN A 71 15.73 -6.96 -27.92
N LYS A 72 15.30 -6.52 -26.73
CA LYS A 72 15.04 -7.38 -25.56
C LYS A 72 16.26 -8.23 -25.14
N LYS A 73 17.47 -7.68 -25.32
CA LYS A 73 18.74 -8.27 -24.90
C LYS A 73 19.23 -7.57 -23.63
N TYR A 74 19.51 -8.34 -22.58
CA TYR A 74 19.74 -7.78 -21.23
C TYR A 74 21.12 -8.11 -20.67
N SER A 75 21.78 -9.14 -21.18
CA SER A 75 23.14 -9.49 -20.78
C SER A 75 24.11 -9.01 -21.84
N LEU A 76 25.03 -8.12 -21.48
CA LEU A 76 25.93 -7.45 -22.41
C LEU A 76 27.39 -7.64 -22.02
N LEU A 77 28.27 -7.68 -23.02
CA LEU A 77 29.71 -7.64 -22.83
C LEU A 77 30.25 -6.33 -23.42
N ILE A 78 30.92 -5.52 -22.61
CA ILE A 78 31.54 -4.27 -23.05
C ILE A 78 33.04 -4.41 -22.91
N ILE A 79 33.76 -4.34 -24.04
CA ILE A 79 35.21 -4.29 -24.07
C ILE A 79 35.62 -2.83 -24.13
N HIS A 80 36.39 -2.39 -23.15
CA HIS A 80 37.00 -1.06 -23.13
C HIS A 80 38.48 -1.11 -23.51
N GLY A 81 39.07 -2.30 -23.52
CA GLY A 81 40.46 -2.50 -23.89
C GLY A 81 41.43 -2.09 -22.79
N THR A 82 42.72 -2.19 -23.11
CA THR A 82 43.83 -1.83 -22.24
C THR A 82 44.47 -0.54 -22.73
N GLU A 83 44.69 0.41 -21.83
CA GLU A 83 45.70 1.44 -22.06
C GLU A 83 47.05 0.89 -21.56
N SER A 84 48.00 0.69 -22.50
CA SER A 84 49.18 -0.19 -22.45
C SER A 84 50.24 0.06 -21.37
N ARG A 85 49.96 0.79 -20.28
CA ARG A 85 50.95 1.03 -19.22
C ARG A 85 50.52 0.39 -17.90
N LYS A 86 51.35 -0.54 -17.41
CA LYS A 86 51.27 -1.01 -16.02
C LYS A 86 51.40 0.22 -15.11
N ASN A 87 50.43 0.44 -14.22
CA ASN A 87 50.29 1.59 -13.30
C ASN A 87 49.74 2.90 -13.91
N ALA A 88 49.14 2.88 -15.09
CA ALA A 88 48.31 4.01 -15.54
C ALA A 88 46.87 3.88 -15.01
N PHE A 89 46.19 5.02 -14.94
CA PHE A 89 44.74 5.09 -14.79
C PHE A 89 44.11 5.02 -16.18
N PRO A 90 43.61 3.86 -16.63
CA PRO A 90 42.99 3.75 -17.95
C PRO A 90 41.78 4.67 -18.02
N LEU A 91 41.81 5.65 -18.92
CA LEU A 91 40.77 6.66 -19.02
C LEU A 91 39.42 6.01 -19.30
N LEU A 92 39.35 5.18 -20.35
CA LEU A 92 38.07 4.62 -20.79
C LEU A 92 37.44 3.65 -19.78
N LYS A 93 38.27 2.90 -19.04
CA LYS A 93 37.80 2.03 -17.95
C LYS A 93 37.17 2.85 -16.82
N ASN A 94 37.80 3.95 -16.44
CA ASN A 94 37.29 4.84 -15.40
C ASN A 94 36.00 5.53 -15.82
N LEU A 95 35.95 6.01 -17.06
CA LEU A 95 34.75 6.58 -17.64
C LEU A 95 33.60 5.56 -17.66
N ILE A 96 33.83 4.32 -18.06
CA ILE A 96 32.79 3.28 -18.05
C ILE A 96 32.31 2.95 -16.64
N ASN A 97 33.23 2.87 -15.67
CA ASN A 97 32.87 2.68 -14.27
C ASN A 97 31.99 3.82 -13.74
N HIS A 98 32.21 5.05 -14.21
CA HIS A 98 31.46 6.22 -13.82
C HIS A 98 30.13 6.40 -14.58
N TRP A 99 30.11 6.08 -15.88
CA TRP A 99 28.94 6.24 -16.75
C TRP A 99 27.88 5.17 -16.54
N LEU A 100 28.26 3.90 -16.39
CA LEU A 100 27.29 2.80 -16.28
C LEU A 100 26.29 2.97 -15.12
N PRO A 101 26.69 3.39 -13.90
CA PRO A 101 25.75 3.67 -12.81
C PRO A 101 24.76 4.80 -13.08
N GLN A 102 25.09 5.74 -13.98
CA GLN A 102 24.20 6.88 -14.32
C GLN A 102 23.07 6.47 -15.25
N ILE A 103 23.21 5.32 -15.94
CA ILE A 103 22.19 4.79 -16.84
C ILE A 103 21.18 3.99 -16.01
N ALA A 104 19.94 4.48 -15.93
CA ALA A 104 18.95 3.91 -15.02
C ALA A 104 18.58 2.46 -15.37
N GLU A 105 18.76 2.04 -16.63
CA GLU A 105 18.51 0.68 -17.09
C GLU A 105 19.62 -0.30 -16.71
N VAL A 106 20.80 0.17 -16.28
CA VAL A 106 21.86 -0.72 -15.80
C VAL A 106 21.52 -1.21 -14.39
N ALA A 107 21.47 -2.53 -14.21
CA ALA A 107 21.12 -3.16 -12.94
C ALA A 107 22.36 -3.60 -12.15
N ALA A 108 23.37 -4.12 -12.85
CA ALA A 108 24.64 -4.54 -12.26
C ALA A 108 25.72 -4.62 -13.35
N PHE A 109 26.99 -4.50 -12.96
CA PHE A 109 28.10 -4.85 -13.83
C PHE A 109 29.29 -5.39 -13.04
N HIS A 110 30.11 -6.22 -13.68
CA HIS A 110 31.32 -6.77 -13.09
C HIS A 110 32.39 -7.00 -14.17
N SER A 111 33.67 -6.87 -13.83
CA SER A 111 34.74 -7.25 -14.76
C SER A 111 34.57 -8.67 -15.27
N ALA A 112 34.82 -8.87 -16.56
CA ALA A 112 34.61 -10.14 -17.22
C ALA A 112 35.62 -11.20 -16.74
N ASN A 113 35.31 -12.46 -17.02
CA ASN A 113 36.27 -13.54 -16.82
C ASN A 113 37.41 -13.48 -17.85
N PRO A 114 38.57 -14.10 -17.58
CA PRO A 114 39.71 -14.11 -18.51
C PRO A 114 39.37 -14.61 -19.92
N LYS A 115 38.39 -15.51 -20.06
CA LYS A 115 37.91 -16.04 -21.35
C LYS A 115 37.26 -14.97 -22.25
N ASP A 116 36.62 -13.98 -21.64
CA ASP A 116 35.84 -12.95 -22.34
C ASP A 116 36.50 -11.56 -22.30
N GLY A 117 37.79 -11.50 -21.92
CA GLY A 117 38.58 -10.25 -21.90
C GLY A 117 39.06 -9.81 -20.52
N GLY A 118 38.65 -10.50 -19.45
CA GLY A 118 39.17 -10.27 -18.10
C GLY A 118 38.91 -8.84 -17.60
N ILE A 119 39.95 -8.22 -17.07
CA ILE A 119 39.92 -6.85 -16.52
C ILE A 119 39.70 -5.78 -17.61
N ASN A 120 39.86 -6.14 -18.89
CA ASN A 120 39.68 -5.22 -20.03
C ASN A 120 38.25 -5.19 -20.58
N ALA A 121 37.37 -5.98 -19.97
CA ALA A 121 35.98 -6.09 -20.35
C ALA A 121 35.09 -6.19 -19.11
N VAL A 122 33.82 -5.87 -19.29
CA VAL A 122 32.82 -5.83 -18.22
C VAL A 122 31.55 -6.52 -18.71
N TYR A 123 31.03 -7.45 -17.91
CA TYR A 123 29.67 -7.93 -18.06
C TYR A 123 28.70 -6.92 -17.48
N VAL A 124 27.69 -6.53 -18.25
CA VAL A 124 26.65 -5.59 -17.83
C VAL A 124 25.30 -6.29 -17.91
N LEU A 125 24.55 -6.22 -16.82
CA LEU A 125 23.19 -6.71 -16.73
C LEU A 125 22.24 -5.52 -16.73
N LEU A 126 21.32 -5.50 -17.70
CA LEU A 126 20.27 -4.50 -17.79
C LEU A 126 19.02 -4.95 -17.03
N LYS A 127 18.24 -3.99 -16.55
CA LYS A 127 16.94 -4.20 -15.94
C LYS A 127 16.00 -4.82 -16.98
N LYS A 128 15.45 -5.98 -16.66
CA LYS A 128 14.40 -6.58 -17.46
C LYS A 128 13.13 -5.77 -17.25
N ILE A 129 12.65 -5.12 -18.32
CA ILE A 129 11.34 -4.50 -18.31
C ILE A 129 10.35 -5.65 -18.46
N TYR A 130 9.75 -6.06 -17.33
CA TYR A 130 8.56 -6.89 -17.39
C TYR A 130 7.45 -5.96 -17.88
N GLU A 131 7.05 -6.10 -19.14
CA GLU A 131 5.72 -5.68 -19.57
C GLU A 131 4.78 -6.46 -18.65
N LEU A 132 4.28 -5.78 -17.61
CA LEU A 132 3.18 -6.32 -16.83
C LEU A 132 2.10 -6.62 -17.87
N PRO A 133 1.57 -7.86 -17.92
CA PRO A 133 0.44 -8.13 -18.79
C PRO A 133 -0.56 -7.02 -18.52
N GLU A 134 -1.03 -6.35 -19.58
CA GLU A 134 -2.14 -5.42 -19.45
C GLU A 134 -3.20 -6.21 -18.68
N LEU A 135 -3.43 -5.80 -17.44
CA LEU A 135 -4.59 -6.26 -16.70
C LEU A 135 -5.73 -5.67 -17.50
N SER A 136 -6.19 -6.40 -18.53
CA SER A 136 -7.53 -6.27 -19.03
C SER A 136 -8.33 -6.24 -17.75
N ARG A 137 -8.95 -5.10 -17.43
CA ARG A 137 -9.79 -4.96 -16.26
C ARG A 137 -10.83 -6.07 -16.39
N ILE A 138 -10.55 -7.24 -15.82
CA ILE A 138 -11.56 -8.22 -15.48
C ILE A 138 -12.39 -7.41 -14.51
N GLU A 139 -13.59 -7.08 -14.98
CA GLU A 139 -14.49 -6.15 -14.37
C GLU A 139 -14.58 -6.44 -12.88
N LYS A 140 -14.04 -5.55 -12.05
CA LYS A 140 -14.43 -5.32 -10.65
C LYS A 140 -14.78 -6.57 -9.79
N GLU A 141 -14.14 -7.71 -9.96
CA GLU A 141 -14.29 -8.78 -8.97
C GLU A 141 -13.12 -8.69 -8.00
N SER A 142 -13.43 -8.15 -6.82
CA SER A 142 -12.51 -8.14 -5.69
C SER A 142 -12.07 -9.58 -5.40
N ILE A 143 -10.75 -9.80 -5.31
CA ILE A 143 -10.16 -11.08 -4.86
C ILE A 143 -10.67 -11.45 -3.45
N LEU A 144 -11.15 -10.47 -2.70
CA LEU A 144 -11.88 -10.67 -1.47
C LEU A 144 -13.30 -11.16 -1.80
N ILE A 145 -13.57 -12.42 -1.47
CA ILE A 145 -14.93 -12.95 -1.41
C ILE A 145 -15.63 -12.15 -0.30
N ALA A 146 -16.53 -11.24 -0.67
CA ALA A 146 -17.40 -10.61 0.31
C ALA A 146 -18.20 -11.73 1.00
N GLU A 147 -18.02 -11.89 2.31
CA GLU A 147 -18.73 -12.92 3.09
C GLU A 147 -20.24 -12.58 3.07
N THR A 148 -20.99 -13.21 2.16
CA THR A 148 -22.44 -13.05 2.07
C THR A 148 -23.10 -13.59 3.34
N LYS A 149 -24.23 -13.00 3.76
CA LYS A 149 -25.01 -13.51 4.92
C LYS A 149 -25.43 -14.97 4.76
N ALA A 150 -25.52 -15.46 3.51
CA ALA A 150 -25.78 -16.87 3.22
C ALA A 150 -24.62 -17.77 3.67
N MET A 151 -23.37 -17.36 3.43
CA MET A 151 -22.18 -18.07 3.91
C MET A 151 -22.07 -18.02 5.44
N GLU A 152 -22.33 -16.86 6.04
CA GLU A 152 -22.36 -16.72 7.51
C GLU A 152 -23.42 -17.63 8.14
N ARG A 153 -24.61 -17.74 7.53
CA ARG A 153 -25.65 -18.67 7.98
C ARG A 153 -25.22 -20.13 7.85
N GLN A 154 -24.64 -20.52 6.72
CA GLN A 154 -24.19 -21.90 6.52
C GLN A 154 -23.18 -22.31 7.59
N ARG A 155 -22.26 -21.41 7.94
CA ARG A 155 -21.32 -21.59 9.04
C ARG A 155 -22.02 -21.76 10.39
N ARG A 156 -22.97 -20.88 10.74
CA ARG A 156 -23.75 -20.99 11.99
C ARG A 156 -24.57 -22.27 12.06
N LEU A 157 -25.17 -22.71 10.96
CA LEU A 157 -25.92 -23.96 10.90
C LEU A 157 -24.99 -25.16 11.10
N ALA A 158 -23.79 -25.14 10.51
CA ALA A 158 -22.80 -26.18 10.71
C ALA A 158 -22.33 -26.24 12.18
N GLU A 159 -22.08 -25.10 12.81
CA GLU A 159 -21.76 -24.99 14.24
C GLU A 159 -22.90 -25.54 15.12
N GLN A 160 -24.15 -25.12 14.87
CA GLN A 160 -25.32 -25.63 15.61
C GLN A 160 -25.54 -27.13 15.41
N GLN A 161 -25.27 -27.68 14.23
CA GLN A 161 -25.36 -29.12 13.97
C GLN A 161 -24.27 -29.91 14.70
N GLY A 162 -23.07 -29.33 14.87
CA GLY A 162 -22.02 -29.88 15.72
C GLY A 162 -22.44 -29.90 17.18
N GLU A 163 -22.98 -28.80 17.69
CA GLU A 163 -23.39 -28.65 19.10
C GLU A 163 -24.67 -29.44 19.46
N ARG A 164 -25.60 -29.65 18.52
CA ARG A 164 -26.77 -30.52 18.69
C ARG A 164 -26.44 -31.97 19.03
N ARG A 165 -25.23 -32.43 18.70
CA ARG A 165 -24.74 -33.77 19.12
C ARG A 165 -24.50 -33.86 20.63
N LEU A 166 -24.30 -32.71 21.29
CA LEU A 166 -23.99 -32.60 22.71
C LEU A 166 -25.19 -32.12 23.54
N ALA A 167 -26.03 -31.20 23.02
CA ALA A 167 -27.24 -30.73 23.69
C ALA A 167 -28.27 -30.09 22.73
N SER A 168 -29.55 -30.08 23.10
CA SER A 168 -30.63 -29.50 22.28
C SER A 168 -30.65 -27.96 22.36
N VAL A 169 -30.62 -27.27 21.21
CA VAL A 169 -30.57 -25.80 21.11
C VAL A 169 -31.85 -25.25 20.45
N LYS A 170 -32.52 -24.30 21.12
CA LYS A 170 -33.61 -23.49 20.55
C LYS A 170 -33.02 -22.23 19.90
N ALA A 171 -32.82 -22.25 18.59
CA ALA A 171 -32.39 -21.08 17.83
C ALA A 171 -33.58 -20.23 17.36
N ARG A 172 -33.42 -18.91 17.35
CA ARG A 172 -34.39 -17.96 16.80
C ARG A 172 -34.09 -17.76 15.30
N GLU A 173 -35.12 -17.75 14.46
CA GLU A 173 -34.95 -17.58 13.01
C GLU A 173 -34.67 -16.11 12.66
N HIS A 174 -33.69 -15.88 11.78
CA HIS A 174 -33.37 -14.56 11.23
C HIS A 174 -33.80 -14.48 9.76
N SER A 175 -34.30 -13.31 9.32
CA SER A 175 -34.84 -13.11 7.96
C SER A 175 -33.76 -13.14 6.86
N ASN A 176 -34.17 -13.45 5.63
CA ASN A 176 -33.29 -13.67 4.47
C ASN A 176 -33.06 -12.43 3.59
N GLN A 177 -33.65 -11.29 3.93
CA GLN A 177 -33.61 -10.12 3.04
C GLN A 177 -32.29 -9.35 3.22
N GLU A 178 -31.58 -9.13 2.11
CA GLU A 178 -30.49 -8.16 2.06
C GLU A 178 -31.07 -6.76 2.27
N ALA A 179 -30.49 -5.99 3.21
CA ALA A 179 -30.89 -4.61 3.42
C ALA A 179 -30.47 -3.82 2.17
N GLN A 180 -31.44 -3.31 1.42
CA GLN A 180 -31.17 -2.40 0.32
C GLN A 180 -30.60 -1.10 0.90
N PRO A 181 -29.53 -0.53 0.31
CA PRO A 181 -29.08 0.79 0.72
C PRO A 181 -30.15 1.83 0.37
N SER A 182 -30.80 2.40 1.40
CA SER A 182 -31.76 3.48 1.22
C SER A 182 -31.07 4.74 0.68
N PRO A 183 -31.75 5.53 -0.18
CA PRO A 183 -31.20 6.78 -0.70
C PRO A 183 -30.92 7.77 0.45
N GLU A 184 -29.77 8.46 0.35
CA GLU A 184 -29.15 9.24 1.44
C GLU A 184 -30.05 10.31 2.11
N GLY A 185 -31.15 10.71 1.46
CA GLY A 185 -32.10 11.68 2.01
C GLY A 185 -33.04 11.15 3.11
N GLU A 186 -33.23 9.84 3.23
CA GLU A 186 -34.09 9.25 4.27
C GLU A 186 -33.36 9.02 5.61
N LEU A 187 -32.02 9.00 5.60
CA LEU A 187 -31.18 8.70 6.76
C LEU A 187 -31.34 9.70 7.92
N GLN A 188 -31.67 10.96 7.61
CA GLN A 188 -31.87 11.98 8.65
C GLN A 188 -33.11 11.68 9.51
N ASN A 189 -34.18 11.15 8.91
CA ASN A 189 -35.39 10.78 9.66
C ASN A 189 -35.22 9.45 10.42
N SER A 190 -34.32 8.56 9.96
CA SER A 190 -34.05 7.28 10.62
C SER A 190 -33.10 7.38 11.82
N ILE A 191 -32.15 8.32 11.84
CA ILE A 191 -31.25 8.51 13.00
C ILE A 191 -32.03 8.95 14.25
N LEU A 192 -33.03 9.80 14.08
CA LEU A 192 -33.94 10.23 15.15
C LEU A 192 -34.95 9.15 15.59
N GLN A 193 -35.11 8.08 14.81
CA GLN A 193 -36.02 6.97 15.12
C GLN A 193 -35.30 5.72 15.67
N HIS A 194 -33.97 5.76 15.84
CA HIS A 194 -33.21 4.61 16.29
C HIS A 194 -33.43 4.38 17.80
N PRO A 195 -33.89 3.19 18.25
CA PRO A 195 -34.34 2.96 19.62
C PRO A 195 -33.27 3.20 20.69
N GLU A 196 -31.99 3.07 20.35
CA GLU A 196 -30.88 3.33 21.28
C GLU A 196 -30.42 4.81 21.28
N LEU A 197 -30.48 5.49 20.14
CA LEU A 197 -30.03 6.89 19.99
C LEU A 197 -31.10 7.92 20.37
N ASN A 198 -32.37 7.50 20.41
CA ASN A 198 -33.48 8.32 20.91
C ASN A 198 -33.41 8.57 22.43
N SER A 199 -32.40 7.99 23.09
CA SER A 199 -32.17 8.10 24.53
C SER A 199 -30.93 8.94 24.83
N GLN A 200 -30.77 10.11 24.22
CA GLN A 200 -29.92 11.15 24.81
C GLN A 200 -30.55 11.57 26.14
N ARG A 201 -30.16 10.83 27.19
CA ARG A 201 -30.60 11.05 28.55
C ARG A 201 -29.87 12.28 29.07
N PHE A 202 -30.62 13.21 29.61
CA PHE A 202 -30.08 14.47 30.11
C PHE A 202 -29.29 14.22 31.40
N ASP A 203 -27.97 14.11 31.28
CA ASP A 203 -27.07 13.88 32.42
C ASP A 203 -26.91 15.14 33.29
N GLY A 204 -27.39 16.29 32.81
CA GLY A 204 -27.44 17.56 33.53
C GLY A 204 -26.17 18.41 33.45
N VAL A 205 -25.25 18.06 32.55
CA VAL A 205 -24.01 18.82 32.31
C VAL A 205 -24.15 19.72 31.08
N ASP A 206 -24.83 19.25 30.03
CA ASP A 206 -25.02 20.03 28.80
C ASP A 206 -26.29 20.88 28.87
N SER A 207 -26.22 22.11 28.37
CA SER A 207 -27.40 22.97 28.19
C SER A 207 -28.25 22.42 27.03
N PRO A 208 -29.59 22.37 27.15
CA PRO A 208 -30.43 21.86 26.08
C PRO A 208 -30.26 22.72 24.82
N LEU A 209 -29.93 22.07 23.70
CA LEU A 209 -29.76 22.73 22.39
C LEU A 209 -31.09 23.23 21.81
N ASN A 210 -32.22 22.71 22.30
CA ASN A 210 -33.55 23.12 21.86
C ASN A 210 -34.08 24.28 22.72
N PRO A 211 -34.49 25.41 22.10
CA PRO A 211 -35.06 26.53 22.83
C PRO A 211 -36.41 26.15 23.44
N GLU A 212 -36.71 26.75 24.60
CA GLU A 212 -37.97 26.52 25.30
C GLU A 212 -39.18 26.95 24.45
N PRO A 213 -40.22 26.10 24.32
CA PRO A 213 -41.42 26.45 23.55
C PRO A 213 -42.22 27.59 24.20
N PRO A 214 -42.98 28.36 23.41
CA PRO A 214 -43.72 29.53 23.90
C PRO A 214 -44.82 29.17 24.89
N LEU A 215 -45.05 30.07 25.85
CA LEU A 215 -46.04 29.92 26.92
C LEU A 215 -47.47 29.73 26.36
N ASN A 216 -48.30 28.94 27.05
CA ASN A 216 -49.69 28.57 26.68
C ASN A 216 -49.87 27.68 25.44
N THR A 217 -48.82 26.95 25.02
CA THR A 217 -48.94 25.90 24.01
C THR A 217 -49.00 24.51 24.63
N GLU A 218 -49.65 23.56 23.96
CA GLU A 218 -49.62 22.14 24.38
C GLU A 218 -48.20 21.59 24.43
N ALA A 219 -47.38 22.00 23.45
CA ALA A 219 -45.95 21.70 23.41
C ALA A 219 -45.20 22.16 24.68
N ARG A 220 -45.61 23.27 25.32
CA ARG A 220 -44.99 23.71 26.58
C ARG A 220 -45.37 22.79 27.75
N ARG A 221 -46.63 22.37 27.83
CA ARG A 221 -47.08 21.42 28.87
C ARG A 221 -46.35 20.09 28.73
N GLU A 222 -46.17 19.61 27.51
CA GLU A 222 -45.44 18.37 27.22
C GLU A 222 -43.97 18.50 27.58
N PHE A 223 -43.31 19.60 27.18
CA PHE A 223 -41.92 19.89 27.53
C PHE A 223 -41.69 19.90 29.05
N ASP A 224 -42.56 20.57 29.82
CA ASP A 224 -42.45 20.64 31.28
C ASP A 224 -42.79 19.30 31.97
N ASN A 225 -43.64 18.45 31.37
CA ASN A 225 -43.91 17.10 31.85
C ASN A 225 -42.72 16.17 31.61
N GLU A 226 -42.14 16.23 30.42
CA GLU A 226 -41.02 15.40 30.02
C GLU A 226 -39.76 15.72 30.82
N ARG A 227 -39.50 17.02 31.05
CA ARG A 227 -38.43 17.47 31.95
C ARG A 227 -38.56 16.90 33.36
N ARG A 228 -39.77 16.92 33.94
CA ARG A 228 -40.04 16.35 35.28
C ARG A 228 -39.85 14.84 35.31
N ASN A 229 -40.27 14.13 34.26
CA ASN A 229 -40.09 12.68 34.17
C ASN A 229 -38.60 12.31 34.10
N GLN A 230 -37.81 13.03 33.30
CA GLN A 230 -36.37 12.81 33.20
C GLN A 230 -35.66 13.07 34.54
N GLU A 231 -36.04 14.14 35.25
CA GLU A 231 -35.49 14.45 36.57
C GLU A 231 -35.85 13.39 37.62
N GLN A 232 -37.09 12.89 37.59
CA GLN A 232 -37.53 11.81 38.46
C GLN A 232 -36.79 10.50 38.17
N GLU A 233 -36.59 10.16 36.89
CA GLU A 233 -35.81 8.99 36.49
C GLU A 233 -34.34 9.11 36.93
N LYS A 234 -33.75 10.31 36.81
CA LYS A 234 -32.40 10.61 37.31
C LYS A 234 -32.29 10.41 38.82
N GLN A 235 -33.27 10.89 39.59
CA GLN A 235 -33.31 10.69 41.05
C GLN A 235 -33.38 9.21 41.41
N LEU A 236 -34.23 8.43 40.73
CA LEU A 236 -34.33 6.98 40.92
C LEU A 236 -33.00 6.27 40.63
N ARG A 237 -32.30 6.66 39.55
CA ARG A 237 -31.01 6.09 39.17
C ARG A 237 -29.89 6.40 40.17
N LEU A 238 -29.92 7.59 40.75
CA LEU A 238 -29.03 7.98 41.86
C LEU A 238 -29.39 7.29 43.19
N GLY A 239 -30.42 6.44 43.20
CA GLY A 239 -30.87 5.71 44.39
C GLY A 239 -31.77 6.52 45.33
N HIS A 240 -32.17 7.75 44.93
CA HIS A 240 -33.12 8.55 45.67
C HIS A 240 -34.55 8.09 45.34
N MET A 241 -35.01 7.05 46.03
CA MET A 241 -36.40 6.62 45.91
C MET A 241 -37.33 7.66 46.53
N PRO A 242 -38.41 8.09 45.84
CA PRO A 242 -39.42 8.94 46.44
C PRO A 242 -40.04 8.20 47.63
N LYS A 243 -40.04 8.86 48.79
CA LYS A 243 -40.65 8.30 49.99
C LYS A 243 -42.17 8.30 49.81
N PHE A 244 -42.75 7.13 49.57
CA PHE A 244 -44.20 6.98 49.59
C PHE A 244 -44.68 6.99 51.04
N THR A 245 -45.22 8.13 51.46
CA THR A 245 -45.93 8.23 52.75
C THR A 245 -47.41 7.95 52.51
N ASN A 246 -47.96 6.91 53.15
CA ASN A 246 -49.39 6.60 53.10
C ASN A 246 -50.26 7.55 53.96
N THR A 247 -49.68 8.61 54.53
CA THR A 247 -50.43 9.66 55.20
C THR A 247 -51.21 10.46 54.15
N PRO A 248 -52.56 10.53 54.22
CA PRO A 248 -53.34 11.40 53.36
C PRO A 248 -52.85 12.83 53.55
N ARG A 249 -52.41 13.49 52.47
CA ARG A 249 -52.06 14.91 52.55
C ARG A 249 -53.33 15.70 52.90
N PRO A 250 -53.31 16.60 53.89
CA PRO A 250 -54.48 17.42 54.18
C PRO A 250 -54.84 18.22 52.93
N ARG A 251 -56.13 18.26 52.57
CA ARG A 251 -56.60 19.16 51.50
C ARG A 251 -56.22 20.58 51.91
N GLY A 252 -55.55 21.30 51.01
CA GLY A 252 -55.21 22.70 51.21
C GLY A 252 -56.47 23.55 51.47
N PRO A 253 -56.31 24.75 52.06
CA PRO A 253 -57.44 25.62 52.40
C PRO A 253 -58.26 25.94 51.14
N GLN A 254 -59.58 26.00 51.31
CA GLN A 254 -60.51 26.52 50.29
C GLN A 254 -60.30 28.01 50.06
#